data_AF-A0A7X3QFM4-F1
#
_entry.id   AF-A0A7X3QFM4-F1
#
_cell.length_a   1.000
_cell.length_b   1.000
_cell.length_c   1.000
_cell.angle_alpha   90.00
_cell.angle_beta   90.00
_cell.angle_gamma   90.00
#
_symmetry.space_group_name_H-M   'P 1'
#
loop_
_entity.id
_entity.type
_entity.pdbx_description
1 polymer ?
#
loop_
_entity_poly.entity_id
_entity_poly.type
_entity_poly.pdbx_seq_one_letter_code
_entity_poly.pdbx_strand_id
1 'polypeptide(L)' 'MLIGYFTERPYQDPGASWWGTTGRRLVDLDASNDEYDPVLGADLYNRYLDEKLYAEEMGFDALALNEHHST' A
#
# COMPACT_ATOMS: atom_id res chain seq x y z
N MET A 1 13.04 -20.48 -12.89
CA MET A 1 13.16 -19.08 -12.42
C MET A 1 11.94 -18.84 -11.57
N LEU A 2 12.11 -18.31 -10.35
CA LEU A 2 10.97 -17.97 -9.49
C LEU A 2 10.69 -16.46 -9.66
N ILE A 3 9.44 -16.09 -9.90
CA ILE A 3 9.00 -14.70 -10.08
C ILE A 3 8.03 -14.36 -8.95
N GLY A 4 8.34 -13.31 -8.19
CA GLY A 4 7.50 -12.82 -7.10
C GLY A 4 6.99 -11.40 -7.34
N TYR A 5 5.85 -11.08 -6.73
CA TYR A 5 5.26 -9.73 -6.74
C TYR A 5 4.96 -9.24 -5.33
N PHE A 6 5.60 -8.13 -4.95
CA PHE A 6 5.49 -7.53 -3.63
C PHE A 6 4.93 -6.10 -3.72
N THR A 7 3.90 -5.83 -2.92
CA THR A 7 3.44 -4.46 -2.66
C THR A 7 3.87 -4.08 -1.25
N GLU A 8 4.79 -3.11 -1.19
CA GLU A 8 5.14 -2.39 0.04
C GLU A 8 4.28 -1.13 0.09
N ARG A 9 3.63 -0.85 1.24
CA ARG A 9 2.83 0.37 1.49
C ARG A 9 1.64 0.54 0.54
N PRO A 10 0.60 -0.29 0.69
CA PRO A 10 -0.59 -0.20 -0.15
C PRO A 10 -1.42 1.05 0.11
N TYR A 11 -1.34 1.66 1.30
CA TYR A 11 -2.06 2.91 1.55
C TYR A 11 -1.45 4.06 0.72
N GLN A 12 -2.20 4.54 -0.28
CA GLN A 12 -1.78 5.56 -1.24
C GLN A 12 -2.83 6.67 -1.27
N ASP A 13 -2.63 7.69 -0.44
CA ASP A 13 -3.55 8.82 -0.30
C ASP A 13 -2.89 10.13 -0.77
N PRO A 14 -3.31 10.68 -1.93
CA PRO A 14 -2.83 11.97 -2.40
C PRO A 14 -3.14 13.15 -1.48
N GLY A 15 -4.11 13.02 -0.57
CA GLY A 15 -4.44 14.03 0.42
C GLY A 15 -3.50 14.04 1.63
N ALA A 16 -2.80 12.94 1.89
CA ALA A 16 -2.03 12.78 3.11
C ALA A 16 -0.74 13.61 3.13
N SER A 17 -0.31 14.02 4.33
CA SER A 17 0.84 14.92 4.49
C SER A 17 2.15 14.32 3.98
N TRP A 18 2.30 13.00 4.12
CA TRP A 18 3.45 12.21 3.66
C TRP A 18 3.49 12.02 2.13
N TRP A 19 2.39 12.35 1.42
CA TRP A 19 2.36 12.41 -0.05
C TRP A 19 2.90 13.73 -0.62
N GLY A 20 3.36 14.64 0.25
CA GLY A 20 3.92 15.93 -0.13
C GLY A 20 2.88 17.06 -0.21
N THR A 21 1.62 16.78 0.08
CA THR A 21 0.50 17.74 0.04
C THR A 21 0.65 18.89 1.03
N THR A 22 1.44 18.67 2.09
CA THR A 22 1.67 19.67 3.15
C THR A 22 3.05 20.35 3.08
N GLY A 23 3.93 19.98 2.14
CA GLY A 23 5.30 20.48 2.06
C GLY A 23 6.21 20.04 3.22
N ARG A 24 5.75 19.14 4.10
CA ARG A 24 6.56 18.53 5.15
C ARG A 24 7.59 17.57 4.56
N ARG A 25 8.67 17.31 5.32
CA ARG A 25 9.69 16.34 4.92
C ARG A 25 9.01 14.97 4.77
N LEU A 26 9.19 14.37 3.59
CA LEU A 26 8.69 13.04 3.25
C LEU A 26 9.45 11.99 4.07
N VAL A 27 9.03 11.77 5.31
CA VAL A 27 9.40 10.60 6.11
C VAL A 27 8.14 9.77 6.27
N ASP A 28 7.91 8.94 5.26
CA ASP A 28 6.80 7.99 5.13
C ASP A 28 6.65 7.08 6.37
N LEU A 29 7.77 6.75 7.01
CA LEU A 29 7.82 5.96 8.26
C LEU A 29 7.20 6.66 9.48
N ASP A 30 7.00 7.97 9.42
CA ASP A 30 6.40 8.78 10.50
C ASP A 30 4.95 9.18 10.16
N ALA A 31 4.29 8.47 9.22
CA ALA A 31 2.90 8.73 8.88
C ALA A 31 2.01 8.60 10.13
N SER A 32 1.15 9.60 10.37
CA SER A 32 0.26 9.59 11.52
C SER A 32 -0.97 8.74 11.24
N ASN A 33 -1.38 7.93 12.21
CA ASN A 33 -2.64 7.18 12.13
C ASN A 33 -3.88 8.10 11.98
N ASP A 34 -3.80 9.38 12.38
CA ASP A 34 -4.88 10.35 12.22
C ASP A 34 -5.15 10.73 10.75
N GLU A 35 -4.19 10.47 9.85
CA GLU A 35 -4.35 10.71 8.41
C GLU A 35 -4.89 9.49 7.66
N TYR A 36 -5.15 8.38 8.35
CA TYR A 36 -5.67 7.16 7.74
C TYR A 36 -7.18 7.26 7.49
N ASP A 37 -7.59 7.21 6.23
CA ASP A 37 -8.97 7.06 5.81
C ASP A 37 -9.29 5.55 5.69
N PRO A 38 -10.16 5.00 6.57
CA PRO A 38 -10.47 3.58 6.57
C PRO A 38 -11.30 3.14 5.34
N VAL A 39 -12.02 4.05 4.70
CA VAL A 39 -12.79 3.73 3.49
C VAL A 39 -11.83 3.59 2.32
N LEU A 40 -10.94 4.56 2.13
CA LEU A 40 -9.90 4.49 1.11
C LEU A 40 -8.98 3.27 1.32
N GLY A 41 -8.56 3.02 2.57
CA GLY A 41 -7.76 1.85 2.90
C GLY A 41 -8.44 0.55 2.50
N ALA A 42 -9.72 0.37 2.83
CA ALA A 42 -10.48 -0.82 2.45
C ALA A 42 -10.56 -1.02 0.92
N ASP A 43 -10.82 0.06 0.17
CA ASP A 43 -10.87 0.02 -1.30
C ASP A 43 -9.51 -0.37 -1.90
N LEU A 44 -8.42 0.21 -1.40
CA LEU A 44 -7.05 -0.12 -1.82
C LEU A 44 -6.72 -1.58 -1.51
N TYR A 45 -7.05 -2.07 -0.32
CA TYR A 45 -6.81 -3.48 0.05
C TYR A 45 -7.56 -4.45 -0.84
N ASN A 46 -8.85 -4.21 -1.11
CA ASN A 46 -9.62 -5.05 -2.02
C ASN A 46 -8.96 -5.10 -3.40
N ARG A 47 -8.58 -3.93 -3.94
CA ARG A 47 -7.86 -3.86 -5.21
C ARG A 47 -6.56 -4.66 -5.20
N TYR A 48 -5.70 -4.50 -4.20
CA TYR A 48 -4.42 -5.22 -4.16
C TYR A 48 -4.60 -6.73 -4.00
N LEU A 49 -5.64 -7.16 -3.28
CA LEU A 49 -6.00 -8.57 -3.18
C LEU A 49 -6.46 -9.12 -4.54
N ASP A 50 -7.31 -8.39 -5.27
CA ASP A 50 -7.72 -8.76 -6.63
C ASP A 50 -6.51 -8.84 -7.58
N GLU A 51 -5.57 -7.90 -7.48
CA GLU A 51 -4.31 -7.93 -8.23
C GLU A 51 -3.45 -9.15 -7.87
N LYS A 52 -3.44 -9.60 -6.60
CA LYS A 52 -2.73 -10.81 -6.17
C LYS A 52 -3.38 -12.08 -6.74
N LEU A 53 -4.71 -12.16 -6.72
CA LEU A 53 -5.45 -13.27 -7.33
C LEU A 53 -5.13 -13.36 -8.83
N TYR A 54 -5.15 -12.23 -9.54
CA TYR A 54 -4.78 -12.22 -10.95
C TYR A 54 -3.32 -12.59 -11.19
N ALA A 55 -2.39 -12.15 -10.33
CA ALA A 55 -0.99 -12.55 -10.42
C ALA A 55 -0.79 -14.05 -10.20
N GLU A 56 -1.55 -14.67 -9.30
CA GLU A 56 -1.58 -16.14 -9.12
C GLU A 56 -2.03 -16.83 -10.42
N GLU A 57 -3.12 -16.37 -11.03
CA GLU A 57 -3.62 -16.91 -12.32
C GLU A 57 -2.59 -16.80 -13.46
N MET A 58 -1.77 -15.76 -13.44
CA MET A 58 -0.70 -15.53 -14.42
C MET A 58 0.59 -16.33 -14.15
N GLY A 59 0.67 -17.06 -13.04
CA GLY A 59 1.77 -17.98 -12.72
C GLY A 59 2.91 -17.36 -11.92
N PHE A 60 2.67 -16.32 -11.12
CA PHE A 60 3.65 -15.84 -10.15
C PHE A 60 3.86 -16.86 -9.02
N ASP A 61 5.12 -17.09 -8.64
CA ASP A 61 5.50 -18.10 -7.64
C ASP A 61 5.39 -17.60 -6.19
N ALA A 62 5.40 -16.28 -5.99
CA ALA A 62 5.32 -15.68 -4.67
C ALA A 62 4.57 -14.35 -4.70
N LEU A 63 3.66 -14.15 -3.76
CA LEU A 63 2.87 -12.94 -3.62
C LEU A 63 3.02 -12.39 -2.20
N ALA A 64 3.24 -11.09 -2.08
CA ALA A 64 3.31 -10.41 -0.79
C ALA A 64 2.61 -9.05 -0.85
N LEU A 65 1.88 -8.75 0.23
CA LEU A 65 1.22 -7.47 0.47
C LEU A 65 1.53 -7.10 1.92
N ASN A 66 2.17 -5.95 2.13
CA ASN A 66 2.59 -5.51 3.45
C ASN A 66 2.15 -4.08 3.72
N GLU A 67 1.49 -3.89 4.87
CA GLU A 67 1.28 -2.57 5.46
C GLU A 67 2.48 -2.16 6.30
N HIS A 68 2.77 -0.86 6.30
CA HIS A 68 3.88 -0.34 7.09
C HIS A 68 3.41 0.25 8.42
N HIS A 69 4.34 0.38 9.37
CA HIS A 69 4.03 0.94 10.68
C HIS A 69 3.81 2.45 10.56
N SER A 70 2.58 2.87 10.85
CA SER A 70 2.23 4.28 11.10
C SER A 70 2.28 4.56 12.61
N THR A 71 2.57 5.80 13.00
CA THR A 71 2.71 6.23 14.41
C THR A 71 1.48 6.96 14.94
#